data_AF-A0A8H6SM26-F1
#
_entry.id   AF-A0A8H6SM26-F1
#
_cell.length_a   1.000
_cell.length_b   1.000
_cell.length_c   1.000
_cell.angle_alpha   90.00
_cell.angle_beta   90.00
_cell.angle_gamma   90.00
#
_symmetry.space_group_name_H-M   'P 1'
#
loop_
_entity.id
_entity.type
_entity.pdbx_description
1 polymer ?
#
loop_
_entity_poly.entity_id
_entity_poly.type
_entity_poly.pdbx_seq_one_letter_code
_entity_poly.pdbx_strand_id
1 'polypeptide(L)'
;MESSTYTPGPRPLKGDTNLECRSSIQKESVTCTSLGREWLWILGLRMNQLSLSLSKTSTPQKISVRVLQAFRPFTFSQVVVAELQSGVLPLPPRFVIKFSDPRHIPNRIPLMRELDQERSTSPWSPRFRDFFTAHLRDFRTKRWPNHWKCTGATQPVTRQERINKDEDFYDDWFADREGTLCLWSQEMDHWEQTFESHSNEMAVYQALESLQGHSIPCLFGSGTYKPPIYGFDDPLLSSVPFLALEYIPGAPLHHIQLAATISTNPSSPPQITPPDAKRAAHAIIDVARAIRNLGVNNPDFAARNIIFAKSGSASSRNHRFRPGFSEQRAGHESAGHPGRLV
;
A
#
# COMPACT_ATOMS: atom_id res chain seq x y z
N MET A 1 -19.25 -51.90 -45.03
CA MET A 1 -19.14 -50.46 -44.71
C MET A 1 -19.95 -50.24 -43.44
N GLU A 2 -19.31 -50.43 -42.29
CA GLU A 2 -19.94 -50.28 -40.98
C GLU A 2 -19.48 -48.95 -40.37
N SER A 3 -20.45 -48.10 -40.05
CA SER A 3 -20.27 -46.78 -39.46
C SER A 3 -20.16 -46.92 -37.95
N SER A 4 -18.96 -46.71 -37.40
CA SER A 4 -18.71 -46.66 -35.96
C SER A 4 -19.09 -45.29 -35.40
N THR A 5 -20.14 -45.25 -34.59
CA THR A 5 -20.53 -44.09 -33.79
C THR A 5 -19.66 -43.99 -32.54
N TYR A 6 -18.88 -42.92 -32.45
CA TYR A 6 -18.07 -42.57 -31.30
C TYR A 6 -18.92 -41.86 -30.24
N THR A 7 -19.06 -42.46 -29.07
CA THR A 7 -19.66 -41.85 -27.88
C THR A 7 -18.54 -41.32 -26.97
N PRO A 8 -18.48 -40.01 -26.65
CA PRO A 8 -17.47 -39.50 -25.74
C PRO A 8 -17.84 -39.85 -24.29
N GLY A 9 -16.89 -40.46 -23.58
CA GLY A 9 -17.00 -40.74 -22.15
C GLY A 9 -16.95 -39.48 -21.27
N PRO A 10 -17.38 -39.59 -20.00
CA PRO A 10 -17.45 -38.45 -19.09
C PRO A 10 -16.06 -37.91 -18.75
N ARG A 11 -15.92 -36.57 -18.79
CA ARG A 11 -14.67 -35.88 -18.41
C ARG A 11 -14.42 -36.06 -16.90
N PRO A 12 -13.17 -36.31 -16.48
CA PRO A 12 -12.84 -36.35 -15.06
C PRO A 12 -13.00 -34.95 -14.45
N LEU A 13 -13.64 -34.91 -13.28
CA LEU A 13 -13.73 -33.72 -12.44
C LEU A 13 -12.32 -33.24 -12.09
N LYS A 14 -11.99 -32.01 -12.48
CA LYS A 14 -10.75 -31.33 -12.09
C LYS A 14 -10.75 -31.21 -10.56
N GLY A 15 -9.80 -31.90 -9.93
CA GLY A 15 -9.52 -31.71 -8.51
C GLY A 15 -9.02 -30.30 -8.24
N ASP A 16 -9.56 -29.69 -7.18
CA ASP A 16 -9.14 -28.41 -6.63
C ASP A 16 -7.65 -28.48 -6.26
N THR A 17 -6.80 -27.91 -7.12
CA THR A 17 -5.42 -27.63 -6.77
C THR A 17 -5.39 -26.28 -6.04
N ASN A 18 -5.57 -26.34 -4.72
CA ASN A 18 -5.21 -25.25 -3.83
C ASN A 18 -3.70 -24.99 -3.95
N LEU A 19 -3.34 -24.06 -4.84
CA LEU A 19 -2.03 -23.43 -4.87
C LEU A 19 -1.90 -22.52 -3.64
N GLU A 20 -1.57 -23.12 -2.49
CA GLU A 20 -1.04 -22.38 -1.34
C GLU A 20 0.30 -21.76 -1.76
N CYS A 21 0.25 -20.50 -2.18
CA CYS A 21 1.44 -19.68 -2.42
C CYS A 21 2.08 -19.31 -1.06
N ARG A 22 2.79 -20.27 -0.44
CA ARG A 22 3.63 -20.01 0.73
C ARG A 22 4.90 -19.28 0.29
N SER A 23 4.82 -17.97 0.12
CA SER A 23 6.02 -17.14 0.02
C SER A 23 6.64 -16.99 1.41
N SER A 24 7.73 -17.71 1.66
CA SER A 24 8.61 -17.47 2.80
C SER A 24 9.41 -16.21 2.50
N ILE A 25 8.88 -15.05 2.87
CA ILE A 25 9.55 -13.76 2.70
C ILE A 25 10.55 -13.59 3.86
N GLN A 26 11.81 -13.93 3.63
CA GLN A 26 12.90 -13.43 4.48
C GLN A 26 13.08 -11.93 4.20
N LYS A 27 12.68 -11.09 5.17
CA LYS A 27 12.96 -9.65 5.14
C LYS A 27 14.26 -9.38 5.90
N GLU A 28 15.36 -9.25 5.17
CA GLU A 28 16.58 -8.67 5.71
C GLU A 28 16.34 -7.17 5.94
N SER A 29 16.41 -6.74 7.20
CA SER A 29 16.46 -5.31 7.54
C SER A 29 17.85 -4.79 7.21
N VAL A 30 18.02 -4.25 6.00
CA VAL A 30 19.27 -3.61 5.60
C VAL A 30 19.31 -2.21 6.22
N THR A 31 20.13 -2.03 7.26
CA THR A 31 20.57 -0.70 7.69
C THR A 31 21.30 -0.05 6.53
N CYS A 32 21.22 1.28 6.39
CA CYS A 32 21.74 2.02 5.22
C CYS A 32 23.28 2.00 5.14
N THR A 33 23.85 0.83 4.87
CA THR A 33 25.21 0.59 4.39
C THR A 33 25.10 0.18 2.92
N SER A 34 26.06 0.64 2.11
CA SER A 34 26.23 0.55 0.64
C SER A 34 25.10 -0.05 -0.24
N LEU A 35 24.57 -1.24 0.03
CA LEU A 35 23.48 -1.91 -0.71
C LEU A 35 22.10 -1.24 -0.57
N GLY A 36 21.83 -0.53 0.55
CA GLY A 36 20.60 0.25 0.71
C GLY A 36 20.48 1.43 -0.25
N ARG A 37 21.59 1.86 -0.85
CA ARG A 37 21.61 2.97 -1.80
C ARG A 37 21.03 2.60 -3.15
N GLU A 38 21.07 1.34 -3.57
CA GLU A 38 20.56 0.90 -4.89
C GLU A 38 19.03 1.05 -5.03
N TRP A 39 18.30 0.87 -3.93
CA TRP A 39 16.83 1.01 -3.90
C TRP A 39 16.35 2.47 -3.87
N LEU A 40 17.23 3.40 -3.47
CA LEU A 40 16.96 4.84 -3.51
C LEU A 40 17.04 5.42 -4.93
N TRP A 41 17.66 4.73 -5.89
CA TRP A 41 17.80 5.26 -7.26
C TRP A 41 16.47 5.46 -8.00
N ILE A 42 15.41 4.79 -7.58
CA ILE A 42 14.22 4.56 -8.42
C ILE A 42 13.15 5.62 -8.19
N LEU A 43 13.06 6.13 -6.97
CA LEU A 43 12.28 7.32 -6.67
C LEU A 43 13.03 8.62 -7.03
N GLY A 44 14.19 8.52 -7.71
CA GLY A 44 15.11 9.63 -7.92
C GLY A 44 15.75 10.12 -6.60
N LEU A 45 15.72 9.29 -5.55
CA LEU A 45 16.19 9.63 -4.21
C LEU A 45 17.72 9.50 -4.08
N ARG A 46 18.46 10.09 -5.02
CA ARG A 46 19.85 10.47 -4.71
C ARG A 46 19.92 11.46 -3.52
N MET A 47 18.79 12.07 -3.20
CA MET A 47 18.65 12.97 -2.09
C MET A 47 18.03 12.22 -0.91
N ASN A 48 18.71 12.28 0.24
CA ASN A 48 18.14 11.91 1.53
C ASN A 48 16.97 12.82 1.93
N GLN A 49 16.51 13.72 1.06
CA GLN A 49 15.50 14.73 1.31
C GLN A 49 14.41 14.69 0.24
N LEU A 50 13.17 14.76 0.70
CA LEU A 50 11.96 14.72 -0.10
C LEU A 50 11.16 15.99 0.12
N SER A 51 10.55 16.49 -0.96
CA SER A 51 9.53 17.56 -0.89
C SER A 51 8.18 16.96 -1.25
N LEU A 52 7.24 17.02 -0.32
CA LEU A 52 5.94 16.35 -0.42
C LEU A 52 4.83 17.36 -0.24
N SER A 53 3.68 17.10 -0.86
CA SER A 53 2.44 17.83 -0.58
C SER A 53 1.50 16.91 0.19
N LEU A 54 1.27 17.21 1.47
CA LEU A 54 0.45 16.42 2.38
C LEU A 54 -0.88 17.13 2.64
N SER A 55 -1.99 16.42 2.46
CA SER A 55 -3.34 16.90 2.75
C SER A 55 -3.99 16.01 3.82
N LYS A 56 -4.32 16.63 4.96
CA LYS A 56 -5.32 16.11 5.90
C LYS A 56 -6.60 16.97 5.87
N THR A 57 -6.45 18.24 5.49
CA THR A 57 -7.50 19.25 5.34
C THR A 57 -7.65 19.64 3.86
N SER A 58 -8.56 20.57 3.56
CA SER A 58 -8.86 21.05 2.21
C SER A 58 -7.68 21.69 1.46
N THR A 59 -6.62 22.11 2.16
CA THR A 59 -5.45 22.74 1.54
C THR A 59 -4.19 21.89 1.73
N PRO A 60 -3.59 21.37 0.64
CA PRO A 60 -2.33 20.64 0.72
C PRO A 60 -1.21 21.52 1.26
N GLN A 61 -0.44 21.00 2.22
CA GLN A 61 0.72 21.68 2.79
C GLN A 61 2.00 21.03 2.29
N LYS A 62 2.98 21.87 1.91
CA LYS A 62 4.30 21.38 1.52
C LYS A 62 5.11 21.06 2.78
N ILE A 63 5.68 19.86 2.81
CA ILE A 63 6.62 19.42 3.84
C ILE A 63 7.93 18.99 3.20
N SER A 64 9.01 19.20 3.93
CA SER A 64 10.31 18.64 3.59
C SER A 64 10.72 17.63 4.63
N VAL A 65 11.13 16.45 4.18
CA VAL A 65 11.43 15.32 5.06
C VAL A 65 12.77 14.71 4.70
N ARG A 66 13.49 14.20 5.69
CA ARG A 66 14.71 13.43 5.52
C ARG A 66 14.39 11.94 5.60
N VAL A 67 14.75 11.16 4.59
CA VAL A 67 14.59 9.70 4.60
C VAL A 67 15.65 9.10 5.52
N LEU A 68 15.21 8.44 6.59
CA LEU A 68 16.09 7.76 7.55
C LEU A 68 16.35 6.31 7.14
N GLN A 69 15.32 5.64 6.62
CA GLN A 69 15.36 4.24 6.24
C GLN A 69 14.38 3.96 5.11
N ALA A 70 14.80 3.17 4.12
CA ALA A 70 13.91 2.63 3.09
C ALA A 70 13.83 1.11 3.24
N PHE A 71 12.62 0.56 3.17
CA PHE A 71 12.41 -0.89 3.22
C PHE A 71 12.35 -1.47 1.81
N ARG A 72 12.78 -2.72 1.64
CA ARG A 72 12.57 -3.41 0.36
C ARG A 72 11.06 -3.48 0.05
N PRO A 73 10.63 -3.15 -1.18
CA PRO A 73 9.25 -3.36 -1.60
C PRO A 73 8.83 -4.80 -1.38
N PHE A 74 7.66 -5.02 -0.78
CA PHE A 74 7.14 -6.35 -0.52
C PHE A 74 5.68 -6.53 -0.98
N THR A 75 5.09 -5.50 -1.61
CA THR A 75 3.75 -5.43 -2.20
C THR A 75 3.72 -4.33 -3.28
N PHE A 76 2.55 -3.73 -3.58
CA PHE A 76 2.34 -2.54 -4.43
C PHE A 76 2.86 -1.22 -3.83
N SER A 77 3.82 -1.26 -2.92
CA SER A 77 4.23 -0.06 -2.19
C SER A 77 5.70 -0.05 -1.77
N GLN A 78 6.28 1.14 -1.79
CA GLN A 78 7.58 1.45 -1.19
C GLN A 78 7.33 2.14 0.16
N VAL A 79 7.93 1.62 1.22
CA VAL A 79 7.78 2.19 2.58
C VAL A 79 9.11 2.79 3.02
N VAL A 80 9.05 3.97 3.63
CA VAL A 80 10.21 4.64 4.23
C VAL A 80 9.89 5.16 5.63
N VAL A 81 10.90 5.21 6.49
CA VAL A 81 10.87 6.02 7.72
C VAL A 81 11.48 7.36 7.39
N ALA A 82 10.79 8.44 7.74
CA ALA A 82 11.21 9.80 7.46
C ALA A 82 11.20 10.65 8.73
N GLU A 83 11.98 11.72 8.68
CA GLU A 83 12.08 12.73 9.71
C GLU A 83 11.66 14.11 9.17
N LEU A 84 10.76 14.81 9.85
CA LEU A 84 10.35 16.14 9.43
C LEU A 84 11.52 17.12 9.53
N GLN A 85 11.85 17.81 8.43
CA GLN A 85 12.86 18.88 8.41
C GLN A 85 12.19 20.26 8.47
N SER A 86 11.13 20.44 7.70
CA SER A 86 10.36 21.70 7.67
C SER A 86 8.91 21.45 7.26
N GLY A 87 7.99 22.23 7.80
CA GLY A 87 6.56 22.16 7.48
C GLY A 87 5.74 22.89 8.53
N VAL A 88 4.50 23.24 8.18
CA VAL A 88 3.55 23.89 9.10
C VAL A 88 2.68 22.86 9.83
N LEU A 89 2.65 21.61 9.34
CA LEU A 89 1.88 20.54 9.95
C LEU A 89 2.52 20.07 11.27
N PRO A 90 1.70 19.83 12.31
CA PRO A 90 2.16 19.25 13.58
C PRO A 90 2.36 17.74 13.43
N LEU A 91 3.35 17.34 12.63
CA LEU A 91 3.75 15.94 12.49
C LEU A 91 4.76 15.59 13.60
N PRO A 92 4.78 14.34 14.07
CA PRO A 92 5.85 13.89 14.95
C PRO A 92 7.21 14.00 14.24
N PRO A 93 8.33 14.10 14.99
CA PRO A 93 9.66 14.17 14.42
C PRO A 93 9.95 13.02 13.45
N ARG A 94 9.44 11.81 13.75
CA ARG A 94 9.59 10.62 12.91
C ARG A 94 8.24 10.01 12.58
N PHE A 95 8.09 9.59 11.33
CA PHE A 95 6.88 8.97 10.82
C PHE A 95 7.20 8.04 9.65
N VAL A 96 6.21 7.26 9.23
CA VAL A 96 6.29 6.36 8.08
C VAL A 96 5.64 7.02 6.87
N ILE A 97 6.25 6.87 5.70
CA ILE A 97 5.64 7.22 4.43
C ILE A 97 5.53 5.95 3.59
N LYS A 98 4.30 5.65 3.15
CA LYS A 98 4.01 4.53 2.25
C LYS A 98 3.62 5.10 0.89
N PHE A 99 4.49 4.92 -0.09
CA PHE A 99 4.25 5.27 -1.49
C PHE A 99 3.56 4.11 -2.20
N SER A 100 2.46 4.38 -2.88
CA SER A 100 1.74 3.42 -3.72
C SER A 100 2.23 3.61 -5.16
N ASP A 101 3.31 2.90 -5.50
CA ASP A 101 4.03 3.07 -6.77
C ASP A 101 4.16 1.72 -7.50
N PRO A 102 3.43 1.51 -8.61
CA PRO A 102 3.43 0.26 -9.34
C PRO A 102 4.81 -0.13 -9.89
N ARG A 103 5.72 0.83 -10.08
CA ARG A 103 7.10 0.58 -10.54
C ARG A 103 7.88 -0.33 -9.59
N HIS A 104 7.42 -0.48 -8.35
CA HIS A 104 8.04 -1.28 -7.33
C HIS A 104 7.43 -2.68 -7.14
N ILE A 105 6.44 -3.08 -7.95
CA ILE A 105 5.79 -4.38 -7.83
C ILE A 105 6.82 -5.52 -8.03
N PRO A 106 7.06 -6.36 -7.01
CA PRO A 106 7.96 -7.49 -7.14
C PRO A 106 7.33 -8.60 -7.98
N ASN A 107 8.16 -9.52 -8.51
CA ASN A 107 7.70 -10.74 -9.17
C ASN A 107 6.75 -10.51 -10.36
N ARG A 108 7.10 -9.51 -11.18
CA ARG A 108 6.51 -9.32 -12.51
C ARG A 108 6.49 -10.62 -13.32
N ILE A 109 5.49 -10.72 -14.19
CA ILE A 109 5.14 -11.92 -14.96
C ILE A 109 6.38 -12.42 -15.72
N PRO A 110 6.60 -13.74 -15.84
CA PRO A 110 7.78 -14.29 -16.51
C PRO A 110 8.07 -13.71 -17.90
N LEU A 111 7.04 -13.36 -18.68
CA LEU A 111 7.17 -12.72 -19.99
C LEU A 111 7.88 -11.34 -19.90
N MET A 112 7.76 -10.63 -18.78
CA MET A 112 8.52 -9.38 -18.53
C MET A 112 10.01 -9.65 -18.24
N ARG A 113 10.37 -10.88 -17.84
CA ARG A 113 11.78 -11.28 -17.64
C ARG A 113 12.52 -11.50 -18.96
N GLU A 114 11.79 -11.66 -20.07
CA GLU A 114 12.41 -11.78 -21.39
C GLU A 114 12.81 -10.41 -21.95
N LEU A 115 12.05 -9.35 -21.62
CA LEU A 115 12.44 -7.97 -21.90
C LEU A 115 13.67 -7.53 -21.09
N ASP A 116 13.84 -8.07 -19.90
CA ASP A 116 14.93 -7.72 -18.97
C ASP A 116 15.59 -9.00 -18.42
N GLN A 117 16.72 -9.37 -19.02
CA GLN A 117 17.50 -10.55 -18.62
C GLN A 117 17.89 -10.47 -17.14
N GLU A 118 17.49 -11.52 -16.41
CA GLU A 118 17.94 -11.88 -15.07
C GLU A 118 17.43 -11.01 -13.90
N ARG A 119 16.36 -11.53 -13.29
CA ARG A 119 15.87 -11.30 -11.91
C ARG A 119 14.96 -10.08 -11.70
N SER A 120 13.65 -10.39 -11.60
CA SER A 120 12.67 -9.70 -10.76
C SER A 120 12.78 -8.16 -10.77
N THR A 121 12.30 -7.56 -11.87
CA THR A 121 12.40 -6.14 -12.25
C THR A 121 11.52 -5.19 -11.44
N SER A 122 11.70 -5.22 -10.13
CA SER A 122 11.40 -4.10 -9.25
C SER A 122 12.75 -3.57 -8.82
N PRO A 123 13.11 -2.32 -9.17
CA PRO A 123 12.34 -1.34 -9.97
C PRO A 123 12.25 -1.62 -11.48
N TRP A 124 11.48 -0.79 -12.19
CA TRP A 124 11.59 -0.63 -13.66
C TRP A 124 13.03 -0.38 -14.11
N SER A 125 13.46 -1.12 -15.13
CA SER A 125 14.68 -0.83 -15.87
C SER A 125 14.47 0.39 -16.79
N PRO A 126 15.56 1.05 -17.24
CA PRO A 126 15.46 2.07 -18.29
C PRO A 126 14.76 1.56 -19.56
N ARG A 127 15.02 0.30 -19.96
CA ARG A 127 14.40 -0.31 -21.14
C ARG A 127 12.89 -0.46 -20.97
N PHE A 128 12.45 -1.00 -19.83
CA PHE A 128 11.03 -1.17 -19.54
C PHE A 128 10.30 0.17 -19.42
N ARG A 129 10.96 1.17 -18.84
CA ARG A 129 10.46 2.54 -18.83
C ARG A 129 10.22 3.08 -20.23
N ASP A 130 11.21 2.94 -21.12
CA ASP A 130 11.13 3.48 -22.48
C ASP A 130 10.02 2.75 -23.27
N PHE A 131 9.91 1.43 -23.10
CA PHE A 131 8.79 0.62 -23.57
C PHE A 131 7.45 1.18 -23.08
N PHE A 132 7.25 1.29 -21.77
CA PHE A 132 5.98 1.74 -21.20
C PHE A 132 5.61 3.14 -21.65
N THR A 133 6.60 4.04 -21.73
CA THR A 133 6.39 5.44 -22.14
C THR A 133 5.99 5.55 -23.60
N ALA A 134 6.62 4.77 -24.49
CA ALA A 134 6.22 4.73 -25.90
C ALA A 134 4.76 4.28 -26.06
N HIS A 135 4.36 3.26 -25.29
CA HIS A 135 3.02 2.68 -25.35
C HIS A 135 1.97 3.57 -24.71
N LEU A 136 2.33 4.24 -23.61
CA LEU A 136 1.51 5.29 -23.02
C LEU A 136 1.27 6.42 -24.02
N ARG A 137 2.26 6.79 -24.85
CA ARG A 137 2.08 7.76 -25.93
C ARG A 137 1.09 7.25 -26.98
N ASP A 138 1.25 6.02 -27.47
CA ASP A 138 0.34 5.42 -28.45
C ASP A 138 -1.11 5.42 -27.93
N PHE A 139 -1.27 5.06 -26.67
CA PHE A 139 -2.53 5.15 -25.94
C PHE A 139 -3.10 6.58 -25.85
N ARG A 140 -2.29 7.57 -25.47
CA ARG A 140 -2.71 8.98 -25.42
C ARG A 140 -3.11 9.52 -26.79
N THR A 141 -2.45 9.04 -27.85
CA THR A 141 -2.78 9.37 -29.25
C THR A 141 -3.96 8.57 -29.81
N LYS A 142 -4.64 7.77 -28.98
CA LYS A 142 -5.81 6.93 -29.34
C LYS A 142 -5.52 5.89 -30.44
N ARG A 143 -4.26 5.48 -30.60
CA ARG A 143 -3.94 4.32 -31.45
C ARG A 143 -4.44 3.03 -30.82
N TRP A 144 -4.46 2.98 -29.49
CA TRP A 144 -4.93 1.87 -28.70
C TRP A 144 -6.18 2.25 -27.89
N PRO A 145 -7.09 1.30 -27.63
CA PRO A 145 -8.31 1.59 -26.89
C PRO A 145 -8.00 1.87 -25.40
N ASN A 146 -8.83 2.72 -24.79
CA ASN A 146 -8.69 3.09 -23.38
C ASN A 146 -9.79 2.49 -22.51
N HIS A 147 -9.39 1.57 -21.64
CA HIS A 147 -10.29 0.89 -20.72
C HIS A 147 -10.01 1.19 -19.23
N TRP A 148 -8.97 1.97 -18.89
CA TRP A 148 -8.51 2.15 -17.50
C TRP A 148 -8.94 3.50 -16.92
N LYS A 149 -9.54 3.48 -15.74
CA LYS A 149 -10.04 4.68 -15.04
C LYS A 149 -8.93 5.65 -14.70
N CYS A 150 -7.77 5.13 -14.27
CA CYS A 150 -6.63 5.93 -13.83
C CYS A 150 -6.07 6.86 -14.92
N THR A 151 -6.46 6.65 -16.18
CA THR A 151 -6.04 7.48 -17.32
C THR A 151 -7.12 8.43 -17.83
N GLY A 152 -8.33 8.38 -17.27
CA GLY A 152 -9.49 9.16 -17.70
C GLY A 152 -10.35 8.52 -18.79
N ALA A 153 -10.44 7.18 -18.85
CA ALA A 153 -11.35 6.49 -19.76
C ALA A 153 -12.80 6.97 -19.59
N THR A 154 -13.49 7.27 -20.70
CA THR A 154 -14.91 7.68 -20.69
C THR A 154 -15.86 6.51 -20.44
N GLN A 155 -15.45 5.29 -20.82
CA GLN A 155 -16.17 4.05 -20.56
C GLN A 155 -15.18 3.01 -20.03
N PRO A 156 -14.80 3.09 -18.75
CA PRO A 156 -13.90 2.11 -18.16
C PRO A 156 -14.60 0.75 -18.15
N VAL A 157 -13.91 -0.26 -18.68
CA VAL A 157 -14.38 -1.65 -18.67
C VAL A 157 -13.72 -2.33 -17.49
N THR A 158 -14.48 -3.04 -16.65
CA THR A 158 -13.89 -3.77 -15.53
C THR A 158 -12.96 -4.86 -16.05
N ARG A 159 -11.96 -5.24 -15.23
CA ARG A 159 -11.07 -6.37 -15.55
C ARG A 159 -11.86 -7.63 -15.87
N GLN A 160 -12.93 -7.90 -15.13
CA GLN A 160 -13.77 -9.07 -15.35
C GLN A 160 -14.55 -9.00 -16.67
N GLU A 161 -15.06 -7.82 -17.05
CA GLU A 161 -15.70 -7.64 -18.35
C GLU A 161 -14.70 -7.79 -19.51
N ARG A 162 -13.45 -7.38 -19.33
CA ARG A 162 -12.37 -7.63 -20.30
C ARG A 162 -12.08 -9.12 -20.45
N ILE A 163 -12.12 -9.87 -19.35
CA ILE A 163 -11.94 -11.33 -19.37
C ILE A 163 -13.16 -12.02 -20.00
N ASN A 164 -14.38 -11.58 -19.66
CA ASN A 164 -15.62 -12.26 -20.03
C ASN A 164 -16.06 -11.99 -21.48
N LYS A 165 -15.73 -10.83 -22.06
CA LYS A 165 -16.20 -10.48 -23.42
C LYS A 165 -15.49 -11.25 -24.52
N ASP A 166 -14.44 -11.98 -24.17
CA ASP A 166 -13.25 -12.01 -24.99
C ASP A 166 -12.46 -13.32 -24.76
N GLU A 167 -13.16 -14.45 -24.62
CA GLU A 167 -12.53 -15.79 -24.68
C GLU A 167 -11.76 -15.98 -26.01
N ASP A 168 -12.27 -15.43 -27.12
CA ASP A 168 -11.60 -15.42 -28.44
C ASP A 168 -10.61 -14.26 -28.62
N PHE A 169 -10.81 -13.15 -27.90
CA PHE A 169 -9.94 -11.97 -28.00
C PHE A 169 -8.61 -12.20 -27.34
N TYR A 170 -8.53 -12.96 -26.24
CA TYR A 170 -7.22 -13.33 -25.71
C TYR A 170 -6.45 -14.16 -26.74
N ASP A 171 -7.09 -15.08 -27.47
CA ASP A 171 -6.41 -15.90 -28.48
C ASP A 171 -5.89 -15.07 -29.68
N ASP A 172 -6.61 -14.04 -30.15
CA ASP A 172 -6.14 -13.15 -31.24
C ASP A 172 -5.17 -12.05 -30.73
N TRP A 173 -5.29 -11.66 -29.47
CA TRP A 173 -4.44 -10.66 -28.81
C TRP A 173 -3.11 -11.25 -28.29
N PHE A 174 -3.06 -12.57 -28.08
CA PHE A 174 -1.82 -13.36 -27.99
C PHE A 174 -1.22 -13.68 -29.38
N ALA A 175 -2.00 -13.59 -30.46
CA ALA A 175 -1.54 -13.79 -31.83
C ALA A 175 -0.94 -12.53 -32.48
N ASP A 176 -1.11 -11.34 -31.88
CA ASP A 176 -0.28 -10.17 -32.19
C ASP A 176 1.20 -10.53 -31.96
N ARG A 177 2.00 -10.38 -33.02
CA ARG A 177 3.32 -10.99 -33.25
C ARG A 177 4.40 -10.67 -32.21
N GLU A 178 4.14 -9.84 -31.21
CA GLU A 178 5.17 -9.42 -30.24
C GLU A 178 4.76 -9.48 -28.76
N GLY A 179 3.56 -9.96 -28.41
CA GLY A 179 3.13 -10.07 -26.99
C GLY A 179 3.14 -8.74 -26.21
N THR A 180 3.26 -7.63 -26.94
CA THR A 180 3.71 -6.35 -26.43
C THR A 180 2.54 -5.53 -25.86
N LEU A 181 1.41 -5.52 -26.57
CA LEU A 181 0.17 -4.96 -26.06
C LEU A 181 -0.32 -5.73 -24.80
N CYS A 182 -0.09 -7.05 -24.77
CA CYS A 182 -0.36 -7.90 -23.62
C CYS A 182 0.40 -7.47 -22.36
N LEU A 183 1.71 -7.32 -22.49
CA LEU A 183 2.57 -6.85 -21.40
C LEU A 183 2.19 -5.44 -20.92
N TRP A 184 1.88 -4.53 -21.84
CA TRP A 184 1.53 -3.16 -21.49
C TRP A 184 0.19 -3.09 -20.74
N SER A 185 -0.84 -3.81 -21.19
CA SER A 185 -2.15 -3.79 -20.55
C SER A 185 -2.10 -4.39 -19.13
N GLN A 186 -1.32 -5.47 -18.94
CA GLN A 186 -1.09 -6.03 -17.60
C GLN A 186 -0.42 -5.01 -16.67
N GLU A 187 0.49 -4.20 -17.19
CA GLU A 187 1.09 -3.14 -16.40
C GLU A 187 0.11 -2.01 -16.07
N MET A 188 -0.79 -1.68 -16.99
CA MET A 188 -1.88 -0.75 -16.71
C MET A 188 -2.87 -1.29 -15.67
N ASP A 189 -3.15 -2.60 -15.68
CA ASP A 189 -3.94 -3.26 -14.64
C ASP A 189 -3.28 -3.13 -13.27
N HIS A 190 -1.96 -3.32 -13.19
CA HIS A 190 -1.21 -3.08 -11.95
C HIS A 190 -1.27 -1.62 -11.49
N TRP A 191 -1.24 -0.67 -12.43
CA TRP A 191 -1.42 0.74 -12.14
C TRP A 191 -2.78 0.99 -11.50
N GLU A 192 -3.86 0.61 -12.19
CA GLU A 192 -5.24 0.77 -11.71
C GLU A 192 -5.43 0.12 -10.33
N GLN A 193 -4.97 -1.12 -10.16
CA GLN A 193 -5.03 -1.84 -8.88
C GLN A 193 -4.28 -1.12 -7.76
N THR A 194 -3.13 -0.50 -8.04
CA THR A 194 -2.35 0.23 -7.03
C THR A 194 -3.08 1.50 -6.58
N PHE A 195 -3.69 2.24 -7.51
CA PHE A 195 -4.47 3.45 -7.20
C PHE A 195 -5.78 3.12 -6.44
N GLU A 196 -6.46 2.04 -6.84
CA GLU A 196 -7.63 1.54 -6.12
C GLU A 196 -7.25 1.07 -4.71
N SER A 197 -6.14 0.34 -4.58
CA SER A 197 -5.62 -0.12 -3.28
C SER A 197 -5.27 1.05 -2.36
N HIS A 198 -4.64 2.10 -2.89
CA HIS A 198 -4.35 3.32 -2.13
C HIS A 198 -5.64 3.99 -1.62
N SER A 199 -6.63 4.16 -2.51
CA SER A 199 -7.90 4.80 -2.17
C SER A 199 -8.68 3.99 -1.13
N ASN A 200 -8.72 2.66 -1.29
CA ASN A 200 -9.34 1.75 -0.33
C ASN A 200 -8.63 1.80 1.02
N GLU A 201 -7.30 1.80 1.05
CA GLU A 201 -6.53 1.90 2.29
C GLU A 201 -6.80 3.24 3.01
N MET A 202 -6.87 4.34 2.27
CA MET A 202 -7.24 5.64 2.83
C MET A 202 -8.65 5.62 3.44
N ALA A 203 -9.64 5.06 2.74
CA ALA A 203 -11.00 4.91 3.23
C ALA A 203 -11.07 4.03 4.50
N VAL A 204 -10.27 2.96 4.55
CA VAL A 204 -10.15 2.11 5.75
C VAL A 204 -9.60 2.90 6.95
N TYR A 205 -8.54 3.69 6.77
CA TYR A 205 -8.03 4.52 7.86
C TYR A 205 -9.07 5.54 8.34
N GLN A 206 -9.83 6.15 7.44
CA GLN A 206 -10.92 7.05 7.79
C GLN A 206 -12.02 6.34 8.59
N ALA A 207 -12.43 5.14 8.18
CA ALA A 207 -13.42 4.34 8.90
C ALA A 207 -12.93 3.91 10.30
N LEU A 208 -11.61 3.72 10.45
CA LEU A 208 -10.98 3.30 11.71
C LEU A 208 -10.44 4.47 12.56
N GLU A 209 -10.89 5.71 12.30
CA GLU A 209 -10.39 6.91 13.00
C GLU A 209 -10.43 6.78 14.54
N SER A 210 -11.48 6.16 15.08
CA SER A 210 -11.65 5.96 16.53
C SER A 210 -10.61 5.03 17.18
N LEU A 211 -9.92 4.20 16.39
CA LEU A 211 -8.90 3.26 16.85
C LEU A 211 -7.47 3.79 16.69
N GLN A 212 -7.30 4.89 15.95
CA GLN A 212 -5.98 5.45 15.63
C GLN A 212 -5.26 5.99 16.88
N GLY A 213 -3.94 5.79 16.92
CA GLY A 213 -3.04 6.23 18.01
C GLY A 213 -3.15 5.41 19.30
N HIS A 214 -3.99 4.37 19.30
CA HIS A 214 -4.18 3.46 20.43
C HIS A 214 -4.00 2.01 20.00
N SER A 215 -4.81 1.59 19.04
CA SER A 215 -4.92 0.21 18.60
C SER A 215 -4.37 0.00 17.20
N ILE A 216 -4.40 1.04 16.36
CA ILE A 216 -3.77 1.08 15.05
C ILE A 216 -2.96 2.37 14.89
N PRO A 217 -1.97 2.42 13.99
CA PRO A 217 -1.21 3.64 13.69
C PRO A 217 -2.11 4.80 13.27
N CYS A 218 -1.77 6.04 13.67
CA CYS A 218 -2.42 7.23 13.12
C CYS A 218 -2.13 7.43 11.63
N LEU A 219 -3.16 7.86 10.88
CA LEU A 219 -3.05 8.48 9.57
C LEU A 219 -2.90 9.99 9.76
N PHE A 220 -1.71 10.51 9.44
CA PHE A 220 -1.45 11.95 9.45
C PHE A 220 -1.97 12.66 8.20
N GLY A 221 -2.15 11.91 7.10
CA GLY A 221 -2.76 12.41 5.87
C GLY A 221 -2.31 11.62 4.66
N SER A 222 -2.83 11.99 3.50
CA SER A 222 -2.43 11.46 2.20
C SER A 222 -1.91 12.57 1.31
N GLY A 223 -1.21 12.22 0.25
CA GLY A 223 -0.66 13.22 -0.65
C GLY A 223 -0.12 12.63 -1.93
N THR A 224 0.50 13.51 -2.70
CA THR A 224 1.17 13.15 -3.95
C THR A 224 2.62 13.60 -3.91
N TYR A 225 3.51 12.67 -4.20
CA TYR A 225 4.92 12.94 -4.45
C TYR A 225 5.14 13.08 -5.95
N LYS A 226 5.82 14.16 -6.34
CA LYS A 226 6.27 14.38 -7.72
C LYS A 226 7.77 14.13 -7.78
N PRO A 227 8.21 12.92 -8.17
CA PRO A 227 9.64 12.64 -8.24
C PRO A 227 10.29 13.53 -9.32
N PRO A 228 11.53 14.01 -9.10
CA PRO A 228 12.25 14.83 -10.07
C PRO A 228 12.80 13.96 -11.20
N ILE A 229 11.91 13.25 -11.90
CA ILE A 229 12.31 12.36 -12.99
C ILE A 229 12.27 13.17 -14.28
N TYR A 230 13.44 13.52 -14.78
CA TYR A 230 13.60 14.20 -16.05
C TYR A 230 13.00 13.38 -17.19
N GLY A 231 12.21 14.02 -18.05
CA GLY A 231 11.58 13.39 -19.22
C GLY A 231 10.20 12.77 -18.98
N PHE A 232 9.59 12.97 -17.82
CA PHE A 232 8.24 12.49 -17.51
C PHE A 232 7.24 13.64 -17.38
N ASP A 233 6.56 13.95 -18.49
CA ASP A 233 5.48 14.94 -18.48
C ASP A 233 4.09 14.30 -18.33
N ASP A 234 3.96 12.96 -18.41
CA ASP A 234 2.65 12.32 -18.23
C ASP A 234 2.27 12.29 -16.73
N PRO A 235 1.09 12.83 -16.37
CA PRO A 235 0.60 12.82 -15.00
C PRO A 235 0.58 11.45 -14.32
N LEU A 236 0.40 10.36 -15.09
CA LEU A 236 0.37 8.99 -14.59
C LEU A 236 1.71 8.56 -13.99
N LEU A 237 2.82 9.08 -14.52
CA LEU A 237 4.18 8.69 -14.19
C LEU A 237 4.87 9.72 -13.29
N SER A 238 4.44 10.98 -13.36
CA SER A 238 4.99 12.11 -12.59
C SER A 238 4.37 12.26 -11.20
N SER A 239 3.49 11.35 -10.79
CA SER A 239 2.66 11.46 -9.58
C SER A 239 2.60 10.13 -8.85
N VAL A 240 3.09 10.11 -7.60
CA VAL A 240 3.07 8.92 -6.74
C VAL A 240 2.21 9.23 -5.51
N PRO A 241 1.05 8.58 -5.35
CA PRO A 241 0.26 8.73 -4.15
C PRO A 241 0.98 8.15 -2.93
N PHE A 242 0.82 8.78 -1.77
CA PHE A 242 1.41 8.30 -0.52
C PHE A 242 0.52 8.53 0.69
N LEU A 243 0.73 7.72 1.72
CA LEU A 243 0.16 7.89 3.07
C LEU A 243 1.28 8.24 4.06
N ALA A 244 1.02 9.23 4.92
CA ALA A 244 1.87 9.54 6.06
C ALA A 244 1.26 8.92 7.32
N LEU A 245 1.97 7.97 7.94
CA LEU A 245 1.49 7.13 9.03
C LEU A 245 2.37 7.28 10.27
N GLU A 246 1.81 6.99 11.44
CA GLU A 246 2.55 6.91 12.70
C GLU A 246 3.68 5.87 12.64
N TYR A 247 4.87 6.28 13.09
CA TYR A 247 5.96 5.35 13.32
C TYR A 247 5.83 4.75 14.72
N ILE A 248 5.67 3.43 14.80
CA ILE A 248 5.59 2.70 16.06
C ILE A 248 6.96 2.09 16.39
N PRO A 249 7.72 2.67 17.34
CA PRO A 249 8.95 2.04 17.82
C PRO A 249 8.60 0.77 18.61
N GLY A 250 9.02 -0.39 18.10
CA GLY A 250 8.63 -1.65 18.70
C GLY A 250 9.19 -2.86 17.97
N ALA A 251 8.69 -4.02 18.37
CA ALA A 251 8.97 -5.30 17.71
C ALA A 251 7.67 -5.97 17.27
N PRO A 252 7.65 -6.66 16.13
CA PRO A 252 6.48 -7.42 15.72
C PRO A 252 6.30 -8.64 16.63
N LEU A 253 5.05 -9.07 16.83
CA LEU A 253 4.70 -10.13 17.80
C LEU A 253 5.46 -11.44 17.57
N HIS A 254 5.68 -11.83 16.31
CA HIS A 254 6.45 -13.06 15.99
C HIS A 254 7.94 -13.00 16.38
N HIS A 255 8.49 -11.83 16.71
CA HIS A 255 9.84 -11.69 17.27
C HIS A 255 9.86 -11.73 18.81
N ILE A 256 8.69 -11.77 19.45
CA ILE A 256 8.58 -11.72 20.91
C ILE A 256 8.53 -13.14 21.46
N GLN A 257 9.44 -13.45 22.37
CA GLN A 257 9.51 -14.74 23.03
C GLN A 257 8.73 -14.73 24.35
N LEU A 258 7.97 -15.79 24.60
CA LEU A 258 7.35 -15.99 25.90
C LEU A 258 8.43 -16.41 26.91
N ALA A 259 8.57 -15.67 28.01
CA ALA A 259 9.56 -15.96 29.05
C ALA A 259 8.91 -15.87 30.44
N ALA A 260 9.26 -16.79 31.34
CA ALA A 260 8.78 -16.76 32.72
C ALA A 260 9.24 -15.50 33.47
N THR A 261 10.43 -14.99 33.13
CA THR A 261 11.01 -13.75 33.67
C THR A 261 11.73 -13.03 32.54
N ILE A 262 11.63 -11.70 32.51
CA ILE A 262 12.24 -10.87 31.47
C ILE A 262 13.75 -10.76 31.75
N SER A 263 14.55 -11.14 30.77
CA SER A 263 16.00 -10.95 30.78
C SER A 263 16.35 -9.46 30.82
N THR A 264 17.26 -9.07 31.70
CA THR A 264 17.82 -7.71 31.74
C THR A 264 18.91 -7.50 30.69
N ASN A 265 19.35 -8.57 30.00
CA ASN A 265 20.36 -8.47 28.97
C ASN A 265 19.78 -7.76 27.72
N PRO A 266 20.32 -6.60 27.32
CA PRO A 266 19.83 -5.86 26.15
C PRO A 266 20.01 -6.60 24.83
N SER A 267 20.88 -7.62 24.78
CA SER A 267 21.11 -8.47 23.61
C SER A 267 20.12 -9.64 23.50
N SER A 268 19.32 -9.89 24.54
CA SER A 268 18.27 -10.91 24.47
C SER A 268 17.16 -10.47 23.51
N PRO A 269 16.52 -11.40 22.78
CA PRO A 269 15.34 -11.09 21.98
C PRO A 269 14.24 -10.48 22.87
N PRO A 270 13.33 -9.67 22.31
CA PRO A 270 12.21 -9.12 23.07
C PRO A 270 11.41 -10.24 23.74
N GLN A 271 11.10 -10.07 25.02
CA GLN A 271 10.38 -11.07 25.82
C GLN A 271 9.06 -10.52 26.36
N ILE A 272 8.11 -11.41 26.58
CA ILE A 272 6.81 -11.12 27.20
C ILE A 272 6.52 -12.17 28.27
N THR A 273 5.96 -11.74 29.40
CA THR A 273 5.54 -12.66 30.46
C THR A 273 4.19 -13.32 30.12
N PRO A 274 3.85 -14.50 30.66
CA PRO A 274 2.54 -15.11 30.43
C PRO A 274 1.34 -14.22 30.80
N PRO A 275 1.34 -13.49 31.93
CA PRO A 275 0.27 -12.54 32.24
C PRO A 275 0.15 -11.42 31.19
N ASP A 276 1.27 -10.91 30.68
CA ASP A 276 1.28 -9.83 29.69
C ASP A 276 0.83 -10.33 28.31
N ALA A 277 1.26 -11.53 27.92
CA ALA A 277 0.83 -12.19 26.70
C ALA A 277 -0.69 -12.41 26.69
N LYS A 278 -1.26 -12.83 27.83
CA LYS A 278 -2.73 -12.95 27.98
C LYS A 278 -3.43 -11.61 27.79
N ARG A 279 -2.91 -10.53 28.40
CA ARG A 279 -3.48 -9.18 28.23
C ARG A 279 -3.38 -8.70 26.78
N ALA A 280 -2.25 -8.95 26.12
CA ALA A 280 -2.08 -8.61 24.71
C ALA A 280 -3.03 -9.40 23.81
N ALA A 281 -3.21 -10.71 24.05
CA ALA A 281 -4.16 -11.52 23.30
C ALA A 281 -5.60 -10.98 23.42
N HIS A 282 -6.03 -10.61 24.62
CA HIS A 282 -7.34 -9.98 24.82
C HIS A 282 -7.46 -8.66 24.05
N ALA A 283 -6.45 -7.77 24.15
CA ALA A 283 -6.45 -6.50 23.43
C ALA A 283 -6.52 -6.70 21.91
N ILE A 284 -5.77 -7.68 21.37
CA ILE A 284 -5.78 -8.05 19.95
C ILE A 284 -7.18 -8.49 19.51
N ILE A 285 -7.85 -9.33 20.32
CA ILE A 285 -9.22 -9.80 20.04
C ILE A 285 -10.21 -8.62 20.06
N ASP A 286 -10.09 -7.73 21.04
CA ASP A 286 -10.99 -6.59 21.17
C ASP A 286 -10.83 -5.60 20.01
N VAL A 287 -9.60 -5.38 19.54
CA VAL A 287 -9.31 -4.59 18.34
C VAL A 287 -9.87 -5.24 17.10
N ALA A 288 -9.70 -6.56 16.92
CA ALA A 288 -10.26 -7.28 15.77
C ALA A 288 -11.80 -7.18 15.73
N ARG A 289 -12.46 -7.29 16.89
CA ARG A 289 -13.91 -7.06 17.02
C ARG A 289 -14.30 -5.63 16.68
N ALA A 290 -13.56 -4.64 17.18
CA ALA A 290 -13.82 -3.23 16.89
C ALA A 290 -13.69 -2.92 15.39
N ILE A 291 -12.64 -3.40 14.73
CA ILE A 291 -12.43 -3.27 13.28
C ILE A 291 -13.62 -3.88 12.51
N ARG A 292 -14.05 -5.10 12.89
CA ARG A 292 -15.21 -5.75 12.28
C ARG A 292 -16.50 -4.97 12.50
N ASN A 293 -16.74 -4.45 13.71
CA ASN A 293 -17.93 -3.68 14.04
C ASN A 293 -18.00 -2.35 13.26
N LEU A 294 -16.85 -1.83 12.82
CA LEU A 294 -16.74 -0.68 11.92
C LEU A 294 -16.89 -1.07 10.43
N GLY A 295 -17.25 -2.32 10.13
CA GLY A 295 -17.47 -2.79 8.76
C GLY A 295 -16.19 -3.04 7.95
N VAL A 296 -15.02 -2.98 8.59
CA VAL A 296 -13.74 -3.21 7.92
C VAL A 296 -13.36 -4.68 8.05
N ASN A 297 -12.99 -5.30 6.91
CA ASN A 297 -12.39 -6.63 6.90
C ASN A 297 -10.86 -6.52 6.76
N ASN A 298 -10.12 -7.14 7.67
CA ASN A 298 -8.67 -7.23 7.59
C ASN A 298 -8.26 -8.70 7.35
N PRO A 299 -8.01 -9.10 6.10
CA PRO A 299 -7.65 -10.48 5.78
C PRO A 299 -6.22 -10.84 6.24
N ASP A 300 -5.38 -9.85 6.56
CA ASP A 300 -3.97 -10.08 6.92
C ASP A 300 -3.70 -9.86 8.42
N PHE A 301 -4.59 -10.39 9.26
CA PHE A 301 -4.44 -10.37 10.71
C PHE A 301 -3.42 -11.43 11.17
N ALA A 302 -2.14 -11.11 11.03
CA ALA A 302 -1.01 -12.01 11.32
C ALA A 302 -0.05 -11.45 12.37
N ALA A 303 0.65 -12.33 13.10
CA ALA A 303 1.63 -11.96 14.13
C ALA A 303 2.79 -11.06 13.64
N ARG A 304 3.04 -11.03 12.32
CA ARG A 304 4.01 -10.11 11.70
C ARG A 304 3.51 -8.67 11.56
N ASN A 305 2.20 -8.47 11.58
CA ASN A 305 1.55 -7.17 11.42
C ASN A 305 1.08 -6.57 12.76
N ILE A 306 1.33 -7.25 13.88
CA ILE A 306 1.02 -6.79 15.23
C ILE A 306 2.33 -6.31 15.87
N ILE A 307 2.41 -5.04 16.25
CA ILE A 307 3.62 -4.42 16.82
C ILE A 307 3.41 -4.14 18.30
N PHE A 308 4.35 -4.55 19.14
CA PHE A 308 4.40 -4.14 20.54
C PHE A 308 5.26 -2.89 20.66
N ALA A 309 4.62 -1.78 20.99
CA ALA A 309 5.29 -0.51 21.23
C ALA A 309 6.20 -0.59 22.47
N LYS A 310 7.37 0.03 22.42
CA LYS A 310 8.29 0.10 23.56
C LYS A 310 7.67 0.95 24.68
N SER A 311 7.62 0.44 25.91
CA SER A 311 7.13 1.21 27.06
C SER A 311 7.95 2.50 27.23
N GLY A 312 7.28 3.63 27.44
CA GLY A 312 7.92 4.96 27.53
C GLY A 312 8.21 5.66 26.19
N SER A 313 8.04 4.97 25.05
CA SER A 313 8.07 5.61 23.72
C SER A 313 6.74 6.25 23.32
N ALA A 314 5.77 6.28 24.25
CA ALA A 314 4.55 7.05 24.14
C ALA A 314 4.90 8.54 24.10
N SER A 315 5.46 8.96 22.97
CA SER A 315 5.59 10.34 22.56
C SER A 315 4.18 10.91 22.61
N SER A 316 3.87 11.62 23.70
CA SER A 316 2.68 12.45 23.80
C SER A 316 1.32 11.71 23.58
N ARG A 317 0.88 10.89 24.55
CA ARG A 317 -0.54 10.45 24.61
C ARG A 317 -1.55 11.61 24.84
N ASN A 318 -1.07 12.84 25.02
CA ASN A 318 -1.92 14.02 25.24
C ASN A 318 -2.17 14.88 24.01
N HIS A 319 -1.51 14.62 22.87
CA HIS A 319 -1.95 15.21 21.60
C HIS A 319 -3.07 14.37 21.00
N ARG A 320 -4.22 14.35 21.69
CA ARG A 320 -5.49 14.19 20.98
C ARG A 320 -5.55 15.40 20.05
N PHE A 321 -5.14 15.20 18.80
CA PHE A 321 -5.42 16.12 17.72
C PHE A 321 -6.94 16.15 17.63
N ARG A 322 -7.59 17.01 18.42
CA ARG A 322 -8.98 17.38 18.19
C ARG A 322 -8.92 18.19 16.90
N PRO A 323 -9.35 17.67 15.74
CA PRO A 323 -9.56 18.55 14.61
C PRO A 323 -10.49 19.65 15.12
N GLY A 324 -10.03 20.90 15.03
CA GLY A 324 -10.85 22.06 15.32
C GLY A 324 -11.98 22.12 14.30
N PHE A 325 -12.99 21.27 14.47
CA PHE A 325 -14.32 21.53 13.93
C PHE A 325 -14.84 22.69 14.76
N SER A 326 -14.69 23.90 14.22
CA SER A 326 -15.57 25.00 14.56
C SER A 326 -16.98 24.57 14.18
N GLU A 327 -17.72 23.99 15.12
CA GLU A 327 -19.18 24.08 15.10
C GLU A 327 -19.52 25.57 15.09
N GLN A 328 -19.66 26.16 13.90
CA GLN A 328 -20.54 27.30 13.74
C GLN A 328 -21.95 26.77 13.95
N ARG A 329 -22.36 26.67 15.21
CA ARG A 329 -23.77 26.64 15.58
C ARG A 329 -24.36 27.94 15.08
N ALA A 330 -25.13 27.84 14.00
CA ALA A 330 -26.10 28.86 13.64
C ALA A 330 -26.97 29.13 14.87
N GLY A 331 -26.86 30.35 15.39
CA GLY A 331 -27.75 30.85 16.43
C GLY A 331 -29.15 30.92 15.85
N HIS A 332 -30.02 30.01 16.28
CA HIS A 332 -31.44 30.23 16.27
C HIS A 332 -31.85 30.49 17.71
N GLU A 333 -31.94 31.78 18.05
CA GLU A 333 -32.68 32.24 19.21
C GLU A 333 -34.16 31.85 19.01
N SER A 334 -34.72 31.11 19.94
CA SER A 334 -36.12 31.26 20.31
C SER A 334 -36.31 30.87 21.78
N ALA A 335 -37.09 31.71 22.45
CA ALA A 335 -37.26 31.80 23.88
C ALA A 335 -37.97 30.59 24.53
N GLY A 336 -37.52 30.28 25.75
CA GLY A 336 -38.41 30.17 26.91
C GLY A 336 -38.98 28.80 27.26
N HIS A 337 -38.42 28.13 28.28
CA HIS A 337 -39.05 27.89 29.58
C HIS A 337 -38.19 26.95 30.47
N PRO A 338 -38.25 27.06 31.81
CA PRO A 338 -37.43 26.29 32.73
C PRO A 338 -38.11 24.99 33.15
N GLY A 339 -37.34 23.90 33.30
CA GLY A 339 -37.89 22.67 33.87
C GLY A 339 -36.97 21.45 33.91
N ARG A 340 -36.26 21.33 35.04
CA ARG A 340 -36.08 20.10 35.84
C ARG A 340 -35.13 18.96 35.37
N LEU A 341 -34.26 18.60 36.32
CA LEU A 341 -33.46 17.38 36.47
C LEU A 341 -34.21 16.08 36.13
N VAL A 342 -33.58 15.18 35.35
CA VAL A 342 -32.87 13.96 35.79
C VAL A 342 -31.70 13.72 34.84
#